data_AF-W9WML1-F1
#
_entry.id   AF-W9WML1-F1
#
_cell.length_a   1.000
_cell.length_b   1.000
_cell.length_c   1.000
_cell.angle_alpha   90.00
_cell.angle_beta   90.00
_cell.angle_gamma   90.00
#
_symmetry.space_group_name_H-M   'P 1'
#
loop_
_entity.id
_entity.type
_entity.pdbx_description
1 polymer ?
#
loop_
_entity_poly.entity_id
_entity_poly.type
_entity_poly.pdbx_seq_one_letter_code
_entity_poly.pdbx_strand_id
1 'polypeptide(L)'
;MAINDVSHPPNLRTPTTFVTTHDVQGVSIVHTASPATFQDIRPETRFNVIYTTSEMPVNMNGDQDISVHQSVMSSGKLGLVRPHGTVCRMVDFAPGSEGIMHRTKSLDYGVVVEGEVNMVLDSGEVHLMKRGDVAV
;
A
#
# COMPACT_ATOMS: atom_id res chain seq x y z
N MET A 1 30.13 -15.32 12.78
CA MET A 1 28.67 -15.15 12.89
C MET A 1 28.36 -13.82 12.24
N ALA A 2 27.89 -13.81 11.00
CA ALA A 2 27.54 -12.56 10.33
C ALA A 2 26.26 -12.05 11.00
N ILE A 3 26.32 -10.82 11.54
CA ILE A 3 25.11 -10.07 11.86
C ILE A 3 24.40 -9.85 10.52
N ASN A 4 23.28 -10.53 10.31
CA ASN A 4 22.44 -10.21 9.15
C ASN A 4 21.98 -8.77 9.37
N ASP A 5 22.49 -7.85 8.55
CA ASP A 5 21.98 -6.49 8.50
C ASP A 5 20.53 -6.58 8.01
N VAL A 6 19.58 -6.45 8.95
CA VAL A 6 18.13 -6.54 8.71
C VAL A 6 17.59 -5.20 8.19
N SER A 7 18.44 -4.42 7.51
CA SER A 7 18.07 -3.18 6.86
C SER A 7 17.15 -3.45 5.65
N HIS A 8 16.46 -2.41 5.19
CA HIS A 8 15.49 -2.49 4.10
C HIS A 8 15.99 -3.32 2.92
N PRO A 9 15.09 -4.05 2.22
CA PRO A 9 15.49 -4.90 1.12
C PRO A 9 16.28 -4.07 0.08
N PRO A 10 17.58 -4.33 -0.12
CA PRO A 10 18.47 -3.36 -0.75
C PRO A 10 18.21 -3.14 -2.25
N ASN A 11 17.28 -3.88 -2.87
CA ASN A 11 17.18 -4.00 -4.32
C ASN A 11 15.74 -3.94 -4.89
N LEU A 12 14.72 -3.59 -4.11
CA LEU A 12 13.39 -3.35 -4.68
C LEU A 12 13.35 -1.98 -5.36
N ARG A 13 12.81 -1.93 -6.58
CA ARG A 13 12.66 -0.66 -7.31
C ARG A 13 11.70 0.27 -6.56
N THR A 14 11.97 1.56 -6.57
CA THR A 14 10.96 2.56 -6.16
C THR A 14 9.87 2.62 -7.23
N PRO A 15 8.59 2.28 -6.92
CA PRO A 15 7.51 2.39 -7.89
C PRO A 15 7.11 3.85 -8.11
N THR A 16 6.50 4.12 -9.26
CA THR A 16 5.85 5.41 -9.58
C THR A 16 4.35 5.21 -9.56
N THR A 17 3.64 6.07 -8.83
CA THR A 17 2.17 6.16 -8.84
C THR A 17 1.75 7.15 -9.91
N PHE A 18 0.90 6.68 -10.85
CA PHE A 18 0.26 7.51 -11.86
C PHE A 18 -1.21 7.67 -11.50
N VAL A 19 -1.61 8.87 -11.10
CA VAL A 19 -3.01 9.23 -10.84
C VAL A 19 -3.59 9.82 -12.13
N THR A 20 -4.74 9.33 -12.56
CA THR A 20 -5.41 9.77 -13.79
C THR A 20 -6.62 10.65 -13.51
N THR A 21 -7.01 11.48 -14.47
CA THR A 21 -8.24 12.28 -14.45
C THR A 21 -8.72 12.55 -15.88
N HIS A 22 -9.69 13.44 -16.08
CA HIS A 22 -10.11 13.99 -17.36
C HIS A 22 -9.79 15.49 -17.45
N ASP A 23 -9.40 15.96 -18.63
CA ASP A 23 -9.27 17.40 -18.91
C ASP A 23 -10.65 18.07 -19.11
N VAL A 24 -10.65 19.38 -19.41
CA VAL A 24 -11.90 20.15 -19.59
C VAL A 24 -12.71 19.72 -20.82
N GLN A 25 -12.13 18.92 -21.72
CA GLN A 25 -12.78 18.33 -22.88
C GLN A 25 -13.26 16.88 -22.61
N GLY A 26 -13.00 16.35 -21.41
CA GLY A 26 -13.37 14.98 -21.04
C GLY A 26 -12.38 13.92 -21.53
N VAL A 27 -11.16 14.28 -21.92
CA VAL A 27 -10.12 13.35 -22.36
C VAL A 27 -9.35 12.83 -21.15
N SER A 28 -9.16 11.51 -21.06
CA SER A 28 -8.41 10.89 -19.97
C SER A 28 -6.91 11.23 -20.04
N ILE A 29 -6.36 11.75 -18.96
CA ILE A 29 -4.98 12.21 -18.84
C ILE A 29 -4.35 11.75 -17.51
N VAL A 30 -3.02 11.85 -17.40
CA VAL A 30 -2.31 11.71 -16.12
C VAL A 30 -2.39 13.03 -15.36
N HIS A 31 -3.04 13.03 -14.20
CA HIS A 31 -3.05 14.15 -13.27
C HIS A 31 -1.69 14.31 -12.58
N THR A 32 -1.11 13.21 -12.10
CA THR A 32 0.18 13.24 -11.40
C THR A 32 0.95 11.94 -11.59
N ALA A 33 2.27 12.06 -11.78
CA ALA A 33 3.20 10.95 -11.72
C ALA A 33 4.20 11.24 -10.60
N SER A 34 4.24 10.40 -9.56
CA SER A 34 5.10 10.62 -8.40
C SER A 34 5.79 9.33 -7.97
N PRO A 35 7.11 9.34 -7.66
CA PRO A 35 7.76 8.19 -7.07
C PRO A 35 7.19 7.93 -5.68
N ALA A 36 7.14 6.67 -5.26
CA ALA A 36 6.72 6.30 -3.92
C ALA A 36 7.58 6.97 -2.86
N THR A 37 6.92 7.45 -1.81
CA THR A 37 7.55 8.04 -0.63
C THR A 37 7.33 7.07 0.52
N PHE A 38 8.27 6.14 0.69
CA PHE A 38 8.18 5.14 1.73
C PHE A 38 8.36 5.76 3.12
N GLN A 39 7.60 5.23 4.07
CA GLN A 39 7.68 5.53 5.49
C GLN A 39 8.03 4.26 6.24
N ASP A 40 8.97 4.35 7.15
CA ASP A 40 9.37 3.21 7.97
C ASP A 40 8.35 2.96 9.08
N ILE A 41 7.88 1.71 9.17
CA ILE A 41 7.10 1.23 10.33
C ILE A 41 8.07 0.68 11.37
N ARG A 42 9.07 -0.07 10.88
CA ARG A 42 10.16 -0.70 11.63
C ARG A 42 11.42 -0.71 10.76
N PRO A 43 12.63 -0.95 11.31
CA PRO A 43 13.85 -1.04 10.52
C PRO A 43 13.76 -2.00 9.31
N GLU A 44 13.00 -3.08 9.47
CA GLU A 44 12.83 -4.16 8.50
C GLU A 44 11.56 -4.04 7.64
N THR A 45 10.68 -3.06 7.90
CA THR A 45 9.39 -2.92 7.22
C THR A 45 9.04 -1.47 6.94
N ARG A 46 8.79 -1.15 5.67
CA ARG A 46 8.37 0.18 5.22
C ARG A 46 7.12 0.08 4.35
N PHE A 47 6.37 1.16 4.27
CA PHE A 47 5.17 1.23 3.44
C PHE A 47 5.07 2.56 2.68
N ASN A 48 4.38 2.51 1.54
CA ASN A 48 3.98 3.68 0.78
C ASN A 48 2.47 3.61 0.56
N VAL A 49 1.74 4.65 0.97
CA VAL A 49 0.32 4.78 0.65
C VAL A 49 0.23 5.29 -0.79
N ILE A 50 -0.40 4.51 -1.66
CA ILE A 50 -0.54 4.80 -3.08
C ILE A 50 -1.74 5.72 -3.32
N TYR A 51 -2.90 5.36 -2.76
CA TYR A 51 -4.13 6.12 -2.93
C TYR A 51 -5.14 5.78 -1.84
N THR A 52 -6.06 6.71 -1.55
CA THR A 52 -7.14 6.50 -0.58
C THR A 52 -8.45 7.10 -1.07
N THR A 53 -9.56 6.47 -0.73
CA THR A 53 -10.90 7.07 -0.85
C THR A 53 -11.52 7.22 0.54
N SER A 54 -12.58 8.02 0.66
CA SER A 54 -13.28 8.21 1.95
C SER A 54 -14.79 7.91 1.86
N GLU A 55 -15.24 7.42 0.72
CA GLU A 55 -16.64 7.09 0.44
C GLU A 55 -16.73 5.97 -0.60
N MET A 56 -17.89 5.31 -0.62
CA MET A 56 -18.22 4.19 -1.51
C MET A 56 -19.70 4.27 -1.89
N PRO A 57 -20.05 4.42 -3.19
CA PRO A 57 -19.14 4.58 -4.32
C PRO A 57 -18.36 5.91 -4.25
N VAL A 58 -17.13 5.91 -4.79
CA VAL A 58 -16.26 7.10 -4.81
C VAL A 58 -16.78 8.16 -5.80
N ASN A 59 -16.78 9.44 -5.43
CA ASN A 59 -17.00 10.54 -6.38
C ASN A 59 -15.68 11.00 -7.01
N MET A 60 -15.51 10.71 -8.31
CA MET A 60 -14.34 11.10 -9.10
C MET A 60 -14.59 12.36 -9.96
N ASN A 61 -15.73 13.05 -9.77
CA ASN A 61 -16.02 14.26 -10.52
C ASN A 61 -15.22 15.45 -9.99
N GLY A 62 -14.62 16.22 -10.90
CA GLY A 62 -13.88 17.44 -10.56
C GLY A 62 -12.72 17.19 -9.60
N ASP A 63 -12.05 16.05 -9.73
CA ASP A 63 -10.89 15.65 -8.91
C ASP A 63 -11.19 15.63 -7.40
N GLN A 64 -12.44 15.39 -7.01
CA GLN A 64 -12.85 15.38 -5.61
C GLN A 64 -12.13 14.28 -4.82
N ASP A 65 -12.03 13.07 -5.36
CA ASP A 65 -11.30 11.95 -4.78
C ASP A 65 -9.81 12.28 -4.61
N ILE A 66 -9.18 12.91 -5.61
CA ILE A 66 -7.78 13.35 -5.56
C ILE A 66 -7.57 14.37 -4.45
N SER A 67 -8.46 15.38 -4.36
CA SER A 67 -8.39 16.43 -3.34
C SER A 67 -8.57 15.85 -1.92
N VAL A 68 -9.51 14.92 -1.76
CA VAL A 68 -9.74 14.20 -0.49
C VAL A 68 -8.53 13.35 -0.13
N HIS A 69 -7.95 12.62 -1.09
CA HIS A 69 -6.73 11.85 -0.89
C HIS A 69 -5.57 12.74 -0.42
N GLN A 70 -5.34 13.89 -1.05
CA GLN A 70 -4.30 14.85 -0.66
C GLN A 70 -4.53 15.42 0.75
N SER A 71 -5.77 15.77 1.08
CA SER A 71 -6.13 16.24 2.43
C SER A 71 -5.84 15.18 3.49
N VAL A 72 -6.13 13.92 3.18
CA VAL A 72 -5.81 12.78 4.03
C VAL A 72 -4.30 12.64 4.24
N MET A 73 -3.52 12.65 3.16
CA MET A 73 -2.08 12.45 3.23
C MET A 73 -1.40 13.59 4.01
N SER A 74 -1.84 14.83 3.80
CA SER A 74 -1.32 16.01 4.53
C SER A 74 -1.72 16.06 6.00
N SER A 75 -2.83 15.42 6.38
CA SER A 75 -3.26 15.37 7.78
C SER A 75 -2.33 14.56 8.70
N GLY A 76 -1.51 13.68 8.12
CA GLY A 76 -0.70 12.70 8.87
C GLY A 76 -1.52 11.66 9.66
N LYS A 77 -2.85 11.67 9.52
CA LYS A 77 -3.78 10.82 10.27
C LYS A 77 -4.40 9.79 9.33
N LEU A 78 -3.62 8.76 9.00
CA LEU A 78 -4.13 7.58 8.31
C LEU A 78 -4.15 6.38 9.26
N GLY A 79 -5.36 5.91 9.58
CA GLY A 79 -5.52 4.63 10.29
C GLY A 79 -5.28 3.43 9.37
N LEU A 80 -5.23 2.23 9.95
CA LEU A 80 -5.11 0.97 9.19
C LEU A 80 -6.28 0.72 8.25
N VAL A 81 -7.46 1.23 8.61
CA VAL A 81 -8.71 1.11 7.85
C VAL A 81 -9.29 2.49 7.60
N ARG A 82 -9.89 2.67 6.43
CA ARG A 82 -10.72 3.82 6.10
C ARG A 82 -12.19 3.41 6.05
N PRO A 83 -12.99 3.74 7.08
CA PRO A 83 -14.42 3.50 7.03
C PRO A 83 -15.03 4.11 5.76
N HIS A 84 -15.90 3.34 5.09
CA HIS A 84 -16.56 3.73 3.85
C HIS A 84 -15.65 3.99 2.65
N GLY A 85 -14.34 3.77 2.73
CA GLY A 85 -13.42 4.00 1.63
C GLY A 85 -12.44 2.86 1.43
N THR A 86 -11.35 3.13 0.70
CA THR A 86 -10.26 2.18 0.46
C THR A 86 -8.91 2.79 0.83
N VAL A 87 -7.95 1.89 1.06
CA VAL A 87 -6.53 2.22 1.17
C VAL A 87 -5.78 1.30 0.23
N CYS A 88 -5.08 1.87 -0.76
CA CYS A 88 -4.10 1.16 -1.56
C CYS A 88 -2.71 1.48 -0.99
N ARG A 89 -1.92 0.45 -0.67
CA ARG A 89 -0.58 0.58 -0.11
C ARG A 89 0.36 -0.47 -0.68
N MET A 90 1.62 -0.09 -0.78
CA MET A 90 2.74 -1.00 -1.01
C MET A 90 3.48 -1.18 0.31
N VAL A 91 3.85 -2.41 0.63
CA VAL A 91 4.62 -2.73 1.83
C VAL A 91 5.82 -3.56 1.42
N ASP A 92 7.01 -3.11 1.84
CA ASP A 92 8.25 -3.85 1.65
C ASP A 92 8.64 -4.48 2.98
N PHE A 93 8.93 -5.78 2.94
CA PHE A 93 9.46 -6.54 4.06
C PHE A 93 10.90 -6.95 3.76
N ALA A 94 11.83 -6.65 4.66
CA ALA A 94 13.17 -7.18 4.59
C ALA A 94 13.18 -8.69 4.90
N PRO A 95 14.15 -9.46 4.40
CA PRO A 95 14.29 -10.87 4.74
C PRO A 95 14.38 -11.09 6.26
N GLY A 96 13.58 -12.03 6.78
CA GLY A 96 13.51 -12.30 8.22
C GLY A 96 12.66 -11.31 9.02
N SER A 97 11.98 -10.36 8.35
CA SER A 97 10.98 -9.50 8.98
C SER A 97 9.82 -10.32 9.56
N GLU A 98 9.37 -9.94 10.75
CA GLU A 98 8.19 -10.52 11.40
C GLU A 98 6.99 -9.58 11.24
N GLY A 99 5.89 -10.13 10.71
CA GLY A 99 4.63 -9.41 10.60
C GLY A 99 4.00 -9.16 11.98
N ILE A 100 3.28 -8.04 12.12
CA ILE A 100 2.47 -7.76 13.31
C ILE A 100 1.10 -8.41 13.12
N MET A 101 0.76 -9.40 13.94
CA MET A 101 -0.56 -10.00 13.92
C MET A 101 -1.62 -8.98 14.36
N HIS A 102 -2.62 -8.75 13.51
CA HIS A 102 -3.74 -7.85 13.79
C HIS A 102 -4.98 -8.25 12.99
N ARG A 103 -6.14 -7.71 13.37
CA ARG A 103 -7.40 -7.86 12.66
C ARG A 103 -8.00 -6.50 12.37
N THR A 104 -8.38 -6.27 11.12
CA THR A 104 -9.07 -5.07 10.65
C THR A 104 -10.56 -5.36 10.40
N LYS A 105 -11.37 -4.31 10.33
CA LYS A 105 -12.73 -4.38 9.76
C LYS A 105 -12.66 -3.91 8.31
N SER A 106 -11.95 -4.65 7.47
CA SER A 106 -11.78 -4.39 6.03
C SER A 106 -11.76 -5.72 5.26
N LEU A 107 -11.92 -5.62 3.94
CA LEU A 107 -11.56 -6.67 2.99
C LEU A 107 -10.28 -6.20 2.31
N ASP A 108 -9.22 -7.01 2.39
CA ASP A 108 -7.91 -6.66 1.87
C ASP A 108 -7.55 -7.60 0.72
N TYR A 109 -6.93 -7.08 -0.33
CA TYR A 109 -6.37 -7.89 -1.42
C TYR A 109 -4.85 -7.76 -1.37
N GLY A 110 -4.19 -8.73 -0.75
CA GLY A 110 -2.74 -8.76 -0.61
C GLY A 110 -2.10 -9.44 -1.81
N VAL A 111 -1.45 -8.67 -2.69
CA VAL A 111 -0.78 -9.20 -3.89
C VAL A 111 0.73 -9.16 -3.70
N VAL A 112 1.41 -10.30 -3.90
CA VAL A 112 2.88 -10.32 -3.90
C VAL A 112 3.39 -9.79 -5.24
N VAL A 113 3.94 -8.57 -5.22
CA VAL A 113 4.47 -7.92 -6.43
C VAL A 113 5.88 -8.41 -6.77
N GLU A 114 6.73 -8.59 -5.76
CA GLU A 114 8.12 -9.04 -5.92
C GLU A 114 8.59 -9.84 -4.70
N GLY A 115 9.47 -10.81 -4.92
CA GLY A 115 9.92 -11.73 -3.87
C GLY A 115 8.87 -12.77 -3.50
N GLU A 116 8.94 -13.21 -2.25
CA GLU A 116 8.05 -14.20 -1.64
C GLU A 116 7.81 -13.78 -0.17
N VAL A 117 6.64 -14.09 0.39
CA VAL A 117 6.27 -13.77 1.78
C VAL A 117 5.48 -14.92 2.39
N ASN A 118 5.69 -15.17 3.68
CA ASN A 118 4.86 -16.13 4.42
C ASN A 118 3.58 -15.45 4.91
N MET A 119 2.42 -15.97 4.50
CA MET A 119 1.13 -15.63 5.11
C MET A 119 0.93 -16.50 6.34
N VAL A 120 0.88 -15.88 7.52
CA VAL A 120 0.69 -16.55 8.81
C VAL A 120 -0.70 -16.20 9.34
N LEU A 121 -1.48 -17.22 9.66
CA LEU A 121 -2.82 -17.08 10.26
C LEU A 121 -2.78 -17.38 11.76
N ASP A 122 -3.80 -16.90 12.49
CA ASP A 122 -3.93 -17.12 13.94
C ASP A 122 -4.15 -18.59 14.32
N SER A 123 -4.60 -19.42 13.38
CA SER A 123 -4.63 -20.89 13.49
C SER A 123 -3.24 -21.53 13.56
N GLY A 124 -2.18 -20.78 13.25
CA GLY A 124 -0.82 -21.28 13.10
C GLY A 124 -0.51 -21.81 11.69
N GLU A 125 -1.47 -21.75 10.76
CA GLU A 125 -1.22 -22.05 9.35
C GLU A 125 -0.23 -21.05 8.75
N VAL A 126 0.68 -21.58 7.94
CA VAL A 126 1.68 -20.79 7.22
C VAL A 126 1.67 -21.22 5.76
N HIS A 127 1.45 -20.26 4.87
CA HIS A 127 1.47 -20.47 3.42
C HIS A 127 2.50 -19.54 2.79
N LEU A 128 3.46 -20.11 2.05
CA LEU A 128 4.43 -19.33 1.29
C LEU A 128 3.75 -18.78 0.03
N MET A 129 3.56 -17.46 -0.01
CA MET A 129 3.05 -16.73 -1.16
C MET A 129 4.22 -16.27 -2.05
N LYS A 130 4.12 -16.55 -3.34
CA LYS A 130 5.10 -16.17 -4.36
C LYS A 130 4.60 -15.02 -5.21
N ARG A 131 5.50 -14.41 -5.98
CA ARG A 131 5.16 -13.37 -6.97
C ARG A 131 3.91 -13.74 -7.77
N GLY A 132 2.91 -12.86 -7.71
CA GLY A 132 1.63 -13.01 -8.41
C GLY A 132 0.52 -13.66 -7.56
N ASP A 133 0.85 -14.29 -6.43
CA ASP A 133 -0.14 -14.84 -5.52
C ASP A 133 -0.93 -13.72 -4.82
N VAL A 134 -2.20 -14.03 -4.53
CA VAL A 134 -3.16 -13.11 -3.94
C VAL A 134 -3.78 -13.73 -2.69
N ALA A 135 -3.72 -13.01 -1.58
CA ALA A 135 -4.47 -13.29 -0.36
C ALA A 135 -5.71 -12.38 -0.32
N VAL A 136 -6.82 -12.94 0.14
CA VAL A 136 -8.13 -12.28 0.27
C VAL A 136 -8.71 -12.56 1.64
#